data_AF-A0A3D5QE68-F1
#
_entry.id   AF-A0A3D5QE68-F1
#
_cell.length_a   1.000
_cell.length_b   1.000
_cell.length_c   1.000
_cell.angle_alpha   90.00
_cell.angle_beta   90.00
_cell.angle_gamma   90.00
#
_symmetry.space_group_name_H-M   'P 1'
#
loop_
_entity.id
_entity.type
_entity.pdbx_description
1 polymer ?
#
loop_
_entity_poly.entity_id
_entity_poly.type
_entity_poly.pdbx_seq_one_letter_code
_entity_poly.pdbx_strand_id
1 'polypeptide(L)'
;MTETEYKEIKIPFPPLLSKPKTGVSDNKNNLNIFPLFLDYDFELLRPRGLSTRIDFFSFGKLTEFLENTDKINSIVYIKKSEFYFVNGFFLMDFKHLNVDYDLFTKNIHNLRFDKIYLEKSDFLEPQLFENKLDQVGVFFVEFI
;
A
#
# COMPACT_ATOMS: atom_id res chain seq x y z
N MET A 1 -20.07 -15.86 7.76
CA MET A 1 -19.77 -14.42 7.81
C MET A 1 -18.40 -14.29 8.45
N THR A 2 -17.39 -13.97 7.67
CA THR A 2 -16.06 -13.60 8.17
C THR A 2 -16.07 -12.08 8.30
N GLU A 3 -16.00 -11.57 9.52
CA GLU A 3 -15.92 -10.13 9.77
C GLU A 3 -14.62 -9.58 9.20
N THR A 4 -14.70 -8.55 8.34
CA THR A 4 -13.54 -7.78 7.92
C THR A 4 -12.99 -7.06 9.15
N GLU A 5 -11.80 -7.48 9.62
CA GLU A 5 -11.20 -6.89 10.82
C GLU A 5 -10.53 -5.56 10.46
N TYR A 6 -11.16 -4.45 10.82
CA TYR A 6 -10.61 -3.11 10.67
C TYR A 6 -9.65 -2.80 11.81
N LYS A 7 -8.37 -2.67 11.47
CA LYS A 7 -7.36 -2.28 12.45
C LYS A 7 -6.42 -1.24 11.88
N GLU A 8 -6.23 -0.19 12.65
CA GLU A 8 -5.23 0.83 12.42
C GLU A 8 -3.86 0.35 12.88
N ILE A 9 -2.85 0.49 12.03
CA ILE A 9 -1.46 0.12 12.31
C ILE A 9 -0.57 1.36 12.12
N LYS A 10 0.16 1.76 13.17
CA LYS A 10 1.12 2.86 13.10
C LYS A 10 2.53 2.36 12.81
N ILE A 11 3.22 2.99 11.87
CA ILE A 11 4.55 2.56 11.40
C ILE A 11 5.50 3.77 11.30
N PRO A 12 6.68 3.74 11.94
CA PRO A 12 7.64 4.85 11.83
C PRO A 12 8.28 4.95 10.44
N PHE A 13 8.48 6.17 9.93
CA PHE A 13 9.12 6.45 8.63
C PHE A 13 10.12 7.64 8.69
N PRO A 14 11.35 7.56 8.14
CA PRO A 14 11.98 6.42 7.47
C PRO A 14 12.37 5.34 8.48
N PRO A 15 12.50 4.08 8.06
CA PRO A 15 12.78 2.99 8.98
C PRO A 15 14.12 3.18 9.70
N LEU A 16 14.12 2.97 11.02
CA LEU A 16 15.36 2.79 11.76
C LEU A 16 16.06 1.52 11.21
N LEU A 17 17.21 1.71 10.55
CA LEU A 17 18.08 0.63 10.08
C LEU A 17 18.63 -0.16 11.29
N SER A 18 17.84 -1.08 11.84
CA SER A 18 18.33 -1.98 12.89
C SER A 18 18.99 -3.20 12.25
N LYS A 19 20.31 -3.35 12.47
CA LYS A 19 21.03 -4.58 12.12
C LYS A 19 20.35 -5.80 12.79
N PRO A 20 20.32 -6.98 12.16
CA PRO A 20 19.68 -8.15 12.73
C PRO A 20 20.44 -8.60 13.98
N LYS A 21 19.90 -8.31 15.16
CA LYS A 21 20.30 -8.99 16.40
C LYS A 21 19.34 -10.15 16.64
N THR A 22 19.90 -11.35 16.53
CA THR A 22 19.34 -12.62 17.01
C THR A 22 18.74 -12.45 18.40
N GLY A 23 17.46 -12.79 18.54
CA GLY A 23 16.73 -12.72 19.80
C GLY A 23 15.25 -12.51 19.51
N VAL A 24 14.45 -13.56 19.74
CA VAL A 24 13.00 -13.56 19.63
C VAL A 24 12.45 -12.47 20.57
N SER A 25 11.81 -11.48 19.98
CA SER A 25 11.07 -10.42 20.63
C SER A 25 10.01 -10.04 19.61
N ASP A 26 8.74 -10.28 19.94
CA ASP A 26 7.57 -10.07 19.07
C ASP A 26 7.23 -8.59 18.85
N ASN A 27 8.26 -7.73 18.70
CA ASN A 27 8.10 -6.34 18.32
C ASN A 27 9.29 -5.84 17.47
N LYS A 28 9.73 -6.66 16.51
CA LYS A 28 10.79 -6.32 15.55
C LYS A 28 10.23 -6.17 14.13
N ASN A 29 10.36 -4.94 13.60
CA ASN A 29 10.46 -4.59 12.17
C ASN A 29 9.16 -4.57 11.33
N ASN A 30 8.39 -3.49 11.46
CA ASN A 30 7.15 -3.18 10.69
C ASN A 30 7.35 -2.82 9.20
N LEU A 31 8.39 -3.31 8.50
CA LEU A 31 8.55 -3.09 7.04
C LEU A 31 8.23 -4.32 6.18
N ASN A 32 7.94 -5.46 6.80
CA ASN A 32 7.53 -6.68 6.08
C ASN A 32 6.03 -6.74 5.82
N ILE A 33 5.33 -5.61 5.93
CA ILE A 33 3.92 -5.53 5.64
C ILE A 33 3.72 -5.66 4.14
N PHE A 34 3.09 -6.76 3.74
CA PHE A 34 2.79 -7.08 2.36
C PHE A 34 1.51 -7.93 2.32
N PRO A 35 0.63 -7.71 1.34
CA PRO A 35 0.68 -6.67 0.29
C PRO A 35 0.28 -5.29 0.83
N LEU A 36 1.11 -4.28 0.58
CA LEU A 36 0.87 -2.88 0.96
C LEU A 36 0.48 -2.07 -0.27
N PHE A 37 -0.66 -1.40 -0.23
CA PHE A 37 -1.18 -0.51 -1.27
C PHE A 37 -1.05 0.94 -0.81
N LEU A 38 -0.49 1.77 -1.67
CA LEU A 38 -0.23 3.19 -1.43
C LEU A 38 -0.96 4.04 -2.47
N ASP A 39 -1.41 5.21 -2.05
CA ASP A 39 -2.09 6.16 -2.92
C ASP A 39 -1.09 6.81 -3.88
N TYR A 40 -1.45 6.89 -5.15
CA TYR A 40 -0.69 7.59 -6.17
C TYR A 40 -1.65 8.19 -7.20
N ASP A 41 -1.43 9.44 -7.58
CA ASP A 41 -2.24 10.15 -8.57
C ASP A 41 -1.72 9.83 -9.98
N PHE A 42 -2.30 8.83 -10.64
CA PHE A 42 -1.86 8.43 -11.99
C PHE A 42 -2.29 9.44 -13.06
N GLU A 43 -3.36 10.22 -12.83
CA GLU A 43 -3.80 11.26 -13.77
C GLU A 43 -2.77 12.40 -13.86
N LEU A 44 -2.23 12.82 -12.71
CA LEU A 44 -1.28 13.92 -12.60
C LEU A 44 0.18 13.47 -12.45
N LEU A 45 0.45 12.17 -12.50
CA LEU A 45 1.78 11.55 -12.32
C LEU A 45 2.51 12.09 -11.09
N ARG A 46 1.81 12.10 -9.95
CA ARG A 46 2.40 12.60 -8.69
C ARG A 46 2.09 11.70 -7.50
N PRO A 47 3.05 11.53 -6.60
CA PRO A 47 2.83 10.74 -5.40
C PRO A 47 1.93 11.47 -4.39
N ARG A 48 1.15 10.71 -3.62
CA ARG A 48 0.29 11.17 -2.51
C ARG A 48 0.54 10.33 -1.24
N GLY A 49 0.27 10.87 -0.07
CA GLY A 49 0.40 10.12 1.19
C GLY A 49 1.81 9.59 1.43
N LEU A 50 1.94 8.28 1.69
CA LEU A 50 3.24 7.64 1.89
C LEU A 50 4.08 7.62 0.62
N SER A 51 3.46 7.48 -0.56
CA SER A 51 4.23 7.43 -1.80
C SER A 51 5.05 8.71 -2.01
N THR A 52 4.58 9.86 -1.48
CA THR A 52 5.35 11.13 -1.50
C THR A 52 6.61 11.02 -0.66
N ARG A 53 6.49 10.43 0.53
CA ARG A 53 7.65 10.21 1.39
C ARG A 53 8.62 9.23 0.72
N ILE A 54 8.12 8.13 0.17
CA ILE A 54 8.96 7.15 -0.56
C ILE A 54 9.73 7.83 -1.68
N ASP A 55 9.04 8.58 -2.55
CA ASP A 55 9.67 9.24 -3.68
C ASP A 55 10.71 10.27 -3.23
N PHE A 56 10.41 11.04 -2.17
CA PHE A 56 11.36 11.99 -1.58
C PHE A 56 12.65 11.31 -1.10
N PHE A 57 12.57 10.22 -0.33
CA PHE A 57 13.77 9.53 0.15
C PHE A 57 14.48 8.72 -0.95
N SER A 58 13.77 8.36 -2.00
CA SER A 58 14.35 7.75 -3.20
C SER A 58 14.79 8.77 -4.25
N PHE A 59 14.85 10.07 -3.92
CA PHE A 59 15.31 11.14 -4.80
C PHE A 59 14.55 11.26 -6.14
N GLY A 60 13.23 11.06 -6.12
CA GLY A 60 12.37 11.22 -7.32
C GLY A 60 12.28 9.99 -8.22
N LYS A 61 12.95 8.88 -7.86
CA LYS A 61 12.99 7.66 -8.67
C LYS A 61 11.62 7.03 -8.92
N LEU A 62 10.68 7.17 -7.98
CA LEU A 62 9.34 6.62 -8.16
C LEU A 62 8.61 7.38 -9.26
N THR A 63 8.69 8.71 -9.22
CA THR A 63 8.11 9.58 -10.24
C THR A 63 8.79 9.35 -11.59
N GLU A 64 10.13 9.32 -11.65
CA GLU A 64 10.89 9.03 -12.87
C GLU A 64 10.50 7.68 -13.49
N PHE A 65 10.34 6.63 -12.68
CA PHE A 65 9.92 5.31 -13.16
C PHE A 65 8.53 5.34 -13.82
N LEU A 66 7.58 6.07 -13.23
CA LEU A 66 6.21 6.12 -13.70
C LEU A 66 6.03 7.06 -14.91
N GLU A 67 6.77 8.15 -15.00
CA GLU A 67 6.80 9.04 -16.17
C GLU A 67 7.26 8.30 -17.45
N ASN A 68 8.13 7.30 -17.30
CA ASN A 68 8.64 6.49 -18.40
C ASN A 68 7.81 5.24 -18.70
N THR A 69 6.67 5.06 -18.03
CA THR A 69 5.79 3.89 -18.22
C THR A 69 4.58 4.28 -19.06
N ASP A 70 4.11 3.37 -19.94
CA ASP A 70 2.86 3.54 -20.69
C ASP A 70 1.66 3.80 -19.76
N LYS A 71 0.57 4.36 -20.30
CA LYS A 71 -0.63 4.73 -19.53
C LYS A 71 -1.07 3.63 -18.54
N ILE A 72 -0.94 3.96 -17.26
CA ILE A 72 -1.32 3.11 -16.14
C ILE A 72 -2.75 3.44 -15.73
N ASN A 73 -3.64 2.48 -15.90
CA ASN A 73 -5.07 2.67 -15.58
C ASN A 73 -5.51 1.83 -14.37
N SER A 74 -4.58 1.24 -13.62
CA SER A 74 -4.91 0.30 -12.53
C SER A 74 -3.81 0.21 -11.48
N ILE A 75 -3.69 -0.93 -10.81
CA ILE A 75 -2.71 -1.21 -9.76
C ILE A 75 -1.33 -1.49 -10.39
N VAL A 76 -0.28 -0.87 -9.84
CA VAL A 76 1.12 -1.11 -10.24
C VAL A 76 1.87 -1.76 -9.09
N TYR A 77 2.60 -2.83 -9.36
CA TYR A 77 3.50 -3.40 -8.36
C TYR A 77 4.92 -2.85 -8.55
N ILE A 78 5.47 -2.24 -7.49
CA ILE A 78 6.82 -1.69 -7.44
C ILE A 78 7.74 -2.67 -6.71
N LYS A 79 8.78 -3.14 -7.41
CA LYS A 79 9.73 -4.13 -6.91
C LYS A 79 10.86 -3.49 -6.09
N LYS A 80 11.30 -4.25 -5.08
CA LYS A 80 12.37 -4.03 -4.07
C LYS A 80 13.61 -3.19 -4.42
N SER A 81 14.04 -3.05 -5.68
CA SER A 81 15.43 -2.64 -5.98
C SER A 81 15.80 -1.22 -5.54
N GLU A 82 14.84 -0.31 -5.41
CA GLU A 82 15.15 1.12 -5.20
C GLU A 82 14.41 1.78 -4.03
N PHE A 83 13.66 0.98 -3.27
CA PHE A 83 12.74 1.48 -2.25
C PHE A 83 12.90 0.68 -0.94
N TYR A 84 12.76 1.34 0.21
CA TYR A 84 13.03 0.79 1.56
C TYR A 84 12.14 -0.39 1.99
N PHE A 85 11.28 -0.92 1.11
CA PHE A 85 10.34 -2.01 1.35
C PHE A 85 10.89 -3.32 0.81
N VAL A 86 11.20 -4.25 1.71
CA VAL A 86 11.83 -5.54 1.38
C VAL A 86 10.97 -6.37 0.42
N ASN A 87 9.64 -6.30 0.56
CA ASN A 87 8.67 -7.05 -0.25
C ASN A 87 8.10 -6.24 -1.43
N GLY A 88 8.54 -5.00 -1.64
CA GLY A 88 7.90 -4.05 -2.55
C GLY A 88 6.55 -3.56 -2.03
N PHE A 89 5.82 -2.83 -2.87
CA PHE A 89 4.49 -2.28 -2.58
C PHE A 89 3.69 -2.11 -3.87
N PHE A 90 2.39 -1.93 -3.73
CA PHE A 90 1.46 -1.63 -4.81
C PHE A 90 1.12 -0.15 -4.79
N LEU A 91 1.08 0.48 -5.96
CA LEU A 91 0.52 1.81 -6.17
C LEU A 91 -0.87 1.68 -6.77
N MET A 92 -1.78 2.53 -6.32
CA MET A 92 -3.13 2.64 -6.84
C MET A 92 -3.64 4.05 -6.62
N ASP A 93 -4.45 4.57 -7.54
CA ASP A 93 -5.14 5.83 -7.30
C ASP A 93 -6.42 5.59 -6.48
N PHE A 94 -6.38 5.98 -5.21
CA PHE A 94 -7.49 5.72 -4.29
C PHE A 94 -8.73 6.56 -4.61
N LYS A 95 -8.59 7.69 -5.31
CA LYS A 95 -9.73 8.51 -5.75
C LYS A 95 -10.66 7.72 -6.66
N HIS A 96 -10.11 6.80 -7.46
CA HIS A 96 -10.88 5.99 -8.40
C HIS A 96 -11.51 4.74 -7.78
N LEU A 97 -11.15 4.38 -6.55
CA LEU A 97 -11.76 3.24 -5.87
C LEU A 97 -13.27 3.41 -5.66
N ASN A 98 -13.73 4.63 -5.44
CA ASN A 98 -15.17 4.90 -5.31
C ASN A 98 -15.92 4.76 -6.65
N VAL A 99 -15.22 4.89 -7.78
CA VAL A 99 -15.80 4.84 -9.12
C VAL A 99 -15.82 3.42 -9.67
N ASP A 100 -14.74 2.65 -9.45
CA ASP A 100 -14.58 1.30 -10.00
C ASP A 100 -14.17 0.28 -8.92
N TYR A 101 -14.95 0.28 -7.84
CA TYR A 101 -14.68 -0.59 -6.69
C TYR A 101 -14.77 -2.08 -7.05
N ASP A 102 -15.69 -2.45 -7.94
CA ASP A 102 -15.89 -3.86 -8.32
C ASP A 102 -14.70 -4.40 -9.12
N LEU A 103 -14.03 -3.55 -9.92
CA LEU A 103 -12.78 -3.93 -10.57
C LEU A 103 -11.67 -4.12 -9.53
N PHE A 104 -11.59 -3.25 -8.53
CA PHE A 104 -10.64 -3.39 -7.44
C PHE A 104 -10.83 -4.71 -6.70
N THR A 105 -12.04 -5.05 -6.25
CA THR A 105 -12.28 -6.30 -5.52
C THR A 105 -11.97 -7.53 -6.37
N LYS A 106 -12.34 -7.51 -7.65
CA LYS A 106 -11.96 -8.55 -8.61
C LYS A 106 -10.44 -8.71 -8.70
N ASN A 107 -9.69 -7.62 -8.76
CA ASN A 107 -8.23 -7.65 -8.79
C ASN A 107 -7.65 -8.23 -7.50
N ILE A 108 -8.15 -7.80 -6.33
CA ILE A 108 -7.71 -8.32 -5.03
C ILE A 108 -7.98 -9.83 -4.91
N HIS A 109 -9.18 -10.30 -5.28
CA HIS A 109 -9.51 -11.73 -5.26
C HIS A 109 -8.64 -12.54 -6.23
N ASN A 110 -8.33 -12.02 -7.41
CA ASN A 110 -7.43 -12.67 -8.37
C ASN A 110 -6.00 -12.79 -7.87
N LEU A 111 -5.54 -11.85 -7.03
CA LEU A 111 -4.23 -11.87 -6.41
C LEU A 111 -4.12 -12.89 -5.26
N ARG A 112 -5.25 -13.44 -4.79
CA ARG A 112 -5.34 -14.51 -3.77
C ARG A 112 -4.64 -14.16 -2.45
N PHE A 113 -4.82 -12.93 -1.99
CA PHE A 113 -4.36 -12.52 -0.67
C PHE A 113 -5.44 -12.72 0.38
N ASP A 114 -5.07 -13.30 1.53
CA ASP A 114 -5.99 -13.46 2.66
C ASP A 114 -6.13 -12.15 3.47
N LYS A 115 -5.20 -11.20 3.27
CA LYS A 115 -5.23 -9.88 3.87
C LYS A 115 -4.51 -8.86 2.99
N ILE A 116 -4.94 -7.61 3.08
CA ILE A 116 -4.29 -6.47 2.43
C ILE A 116 -4.10 -5.33 3.40
N TYR A 117 -3.11 -4.50 3.11
CA TYR A 117 -2.81 -3.30 3.87
C TYR A 117 -2.97 -2.10 2.96
N LEU A 118 -3.83 -1.16 3.33
CA LEU A 118 -4.04 0.09 2.63
C LEU A 118 -3.44 1.21 3.47
N GLU A 119 -2.69 2.12 2.88
CA GLU A 119 -2.39 3.35 3.61
C GLU A 119 -3.68 4.11 3.94
N LYS A 120 -3.67 4.83 5.07
CA LYS A 120 -4.73 5.80 5.33
C LYS A 120 -4.67 6.92 4.31
N SER A 121 -5.82 7.27 3.77
CA SER A 121 -5.99 8.34 2.80
C SER A 121 -7.37 8.94 2.93
N ASP A 122 -7.48 10.24 2.66
CA ASP A 122 -8.76 10.97 2.67
C ASP A 122 -9.73 10.50 1.57
N PHE A 123 -9.23 9.73 0.59
CA PHE A 123 -10.06 9.14 -0.47
C PHE A 123 -10.67 7.79 -0.09
N LEU A 124 -10.28 7.22 1.07
CA LEU A 124 -10.71 5.91 1.54
C LEU A 124 -11.62 6.02 2.76
N GLU A 125 -12.88 5.68 2.59
CA GLU A 125 -13.82 5.50 3.69
C GLU A 125 -13.85 4.01 4.09
N PRO A 126 -13.67 3.64 5.38
CA PRO A 126 -13.69 2.24 5.82
C PRO A 126 -14.96 1.46 5.43
N GLN A 127 -16.10 2.17 5.36
CA GLN A 127 -17.40 1.62 4.98
C GLN A 127 -17.41 1.04 3.57
N LEU A 128 -16.50 1.49 2.70
CA LEU A 128 -16.36 0.99 1.34
C LEU A 128 -16.06 -0.52 1.30
N PHE A 129 -15.49 -1.07 2.38
CA PHE A 129 -14.98 -2.45 2.43
C PHE A 129 -15.88 -3.44 3.20
N GLU A 130 -17.00 -2.99 3.78
CA GLU A 130 -17.76 -3.76 4.77
C GLU A 130 -18.45 -5.02 4.22
N ASN A 131 -18.65 -5.15 2.89
CA ASN A 131 -19.48 -6.22 2.30
C ASN A 131 -18.95 -6.82 0.98
N LYS A 132 -17.74 -6.47 0.55
CA LYS A 132 -17.29 -6.73 -0.84
C LYS A 132 -15.91 -7.36 -0.96
N LEU A 133 -15.19 -7.50 0.14
CA LEU A 133 -13.93 -8.24 0.25
C LEU A 133 -14.09 -9.41 1.20
N ASP A 134 -15.22 -10.13 1.09
CA ASP A 134 -15.49 -11.33 1.89
C ASP A 134 -14.25 -12.24 1.87
N GLN A 135 -13.77 -12.62 3.05
CA GLN A 135 -12.59 -13.48 3.29
C GLN A 135 -11.21 -12.81 3.17
N VAL A 136 -11.13 -11.51 2.81
CA VAL A 136 -9.87 -10.75 2.80
C VAL A 136 -9.86 -9.73 3.92
N GLY A 137 -8.95 -9.88 4.89
CA GLY A 137 -8.78 -8.89 5.97
C GLY A 137 -8.21 -7.58 5.46
N VAL A 138 -8.84 -6.44 5.78
CA VAL A 138 -8.39 -5.10 5.34
C VAL A 138 -7.85 -4.30 6.51
N PHE A 139 -6.58 -3.91 6.42
CA PHE A 139 -5.88 -3.18 7.47
C PHE A 139 -5.50 -1.80 6.98
N PHE A 140 -5.83 -0.76 7.75
CA PHE A 140 -5.43 0.61 7.44
C PHE A 140 -4.13 0.98 8.15
N VAL A 141 -3.18 1.53 7.40
CA VAL A 141 -1.83 1.78 7.86
C VAL A 141 -1.54 3.27 7.85
N GLU A 142 -1.06 3.78 8.98
CA GLU A 142 -0.62 5.16 9.14
C GLU A 142 0.89 5.20 9.37
N PHE A 143 1.59 5.99 8.56
CA PHE A 143 3.03 6.17 8.70
C PHE A 143 3.33 7.43 9.49
N ILE A 144 3.90 7.26 10.69
CA ILE A 144 4.30 8.34 11.60
C ILE A 144 5.73 8.79 11.32
#